data_AF-A0A453AAZ0-F1
#
_entry.id   AF-A0A453AAZ0-F1
#
_cell.length_a   1.000
_cell.length_b   1.000
_cell.length_c   1.000
_cell.angle_alpha   90.00
_cell.angle_beta   90.00
_cell.angle_gamma   90.00
#
_symmetry.space_group_name_H-M   'P 1'
#
loop_
_entity.id
_entity.type
_entity.pdbx_description
1 polymer ?
#
loop_
_entity_poly.entity_id
_entity_poly.type
_entity_poly.pdbx_seq_one_letter_code
_entity_poly.pdbx_strand_id
1 'polypeptide(L)' 'MENVVLSRHVAVLTEESRSDLRAHTIGNLEAFFSGQPLLTPVHADSLAQ' A
#
# COMPACT_ATOMS: atom_id res chain seq x y z
N MET A 1 -20.06 -23.08 -11.31
CA MET A 1 -19.77 -21.67 -10.94
C MET A 1 -21.00 -20.91 -10.48
N GLU A 2 -22.19 -21.53 -10.45
CA GLU A 2 -23.47 -20.92 -10.06
C GLU A 2 -23.52 -20.37 -8.61
N ASN A 3 -22.54 -20.70 -7.77
CA ASN A 3 -22.48 -20.35 -6.34
C ASN A 3 -21.19 -19.61 -5.96
N VAL A 4 -20.47 -19.04 -6.94
CA VAL A 4 -19.22 -18.32 -6.69
C VAL A 4 -19.42 -16.83 -6.96
N VAL A 5 -19.10 -16.00 -5.96
CA VAL A 5 -19.04 -14.55 -6.13
C VAL A 5 -17.59 -14.15 -6.35
N LEU A 6 -17.30 -13.57 -7.51
CA LEU A 6 -16.01 -12.98 -7.84
C LEU A 6 -16.12 -11.46 -7.77
N SER A 7 -15.20 -10.83 -7.07
CA SER A 7 -15.00 -9.39 -7.11
C SER A 7 -13.58 -9.10 -7.59
N ARG A 8 -13.39 -7.93 -8.19
CA ARG A 8 -12.04 -7.40 -8.43
C ARG A 8 -11.38 -7.15 -7.07
N HIS A 9 -10.06 -6.94 -7.03
CA HIS A 9 -9.32 -6.66 -5.80
C HIS A 9 -9.68 -5.26 -5.23
N VAL A 10 -10.93 -5.10 -4.76
CA VAL A 10 -11.54 -3.84 -4.35
C VAL A 10 -11.92 -3.81 -2.87
N ALA A 11 -11.62 -4.89 -2.13
CA ALA A 11 -11.89 -4.97 -0.71
C ALA A 11 -11.23 -3.84 0.09
N VAL A 12 -10.09 -3.31 -0.40
CA VAL A 12 -9.33 -2.21 0.20
C VAL A 12 -9.92 -0.82 -0.10
N LEU A 13 -10.96 -0.69 -0.93
CA LEU A 13 -11.48 0.61 -1.37
C LEU A 13 -12.49 1.23 -0.40
N THR A 14 -12.17 1.25 0.90
CA THR A 14 -12.91 2.05 1.90
C THR A 14 -12.29 3.43 2.08
N GLU A 15 -13.04 4.37 2.64
CA GLU A 15 -12.53 5.73 2.91
C GLU A 15 -11.35 5.69 3.89
N GLU A 16 -11.46 4.89 4.94
CA GLU A 16 -10.45 4.70 5.98
C GLU A 16 -9.17 4.10 5.38
N SER A 17 -9.30 2.99 4.65
CA SER A 17 -8.15 2.32 4.02
C SER A 17 -7.41 3.24 3.05
N ARG A 18 -8.14 4.07 2.30
CA ARG A 18 -7.55 5.04 1.36
C ARG A 18 -6.92 6.23 2.09
N SER A 19 -7.49 6.68 3.20
CA SER A 19 -6.91 7.72 4.04
C SER A 19 -5.58 7.27 4.63
N ASP A 20 -5.52 6.04 5.15
CA ASP A 20 -4.31 5.45 5.73
C ASP A 20 -3.23 5.25 4.66
N LEU A 21 -3.62 4.77 3.47
CA LEU A 21 -2.70 4.68 2.32
C LEU A 21 -2.12 6.06 1.96
N ARG A 22 -2.94 7.12 1.97
CA ARG A 22 -2.47 8.50 1.73
C ARG A 22 -1.48 8.93 2.79
N ALA A 23 -1.77 8.69 4.07
CA ALA A 23 -0.89 9.04 5.17
C ALA A 23 0.47 8.33 5.07
N HIS A 24 0.47 7.03 4.78
CA HIS A 24 1.71 6.28 4.56
C HIS A 24 2.49 6.75 3.34
N THR A 25 1.80 7.12 2.26
CA THR A 25 2.45 7.67 1.05
C THR A 25 3.17 8.97 1.38
N ILE A 26 2.48 9.91 2.05
CA ILE A 26 3.05 11.20 2.45
C ILE A 26 4.24 10.98 3.40
N GLY A 27 4.07 10.17 4.44
CA GLY A 27 5.13 9.92 5.43
C GLY A 27 6.39 9.29 4.82
N ASN A 28 6.26 8.40 3.83
CA ASN A 28 7.42 7.86 3.12
C ASN A 28 8.13 8.94 2.28
N LEU A 29 7.38 9.83 1.62
CA LEU A 29 7.97 10.93 0.85
C LEU A 29 8.70 11.93 1.77
N GLU A 30 8.09 12.29 2.90
CA GLU A 30 8.72 13.14 3.92
C GLU A 30 10.01 12.52 4.46
N ALA A 31 9.99 11.23 4.80
CA ALA A 31 11.17 10.50 5.24
C ALA A 31 12.28 10.51 4.17
N PHE A 32 11.93 10.23 2.91
CA PHE A 32 12.89 10.23 1.79
C PHE A 32 13.58 11.59 1.62
N PHE A 33 12.81 12.68 1.55
CA PHE A 33 13.38 14.01 1.32
C PHE A 33 14.11 14.59 2.54
N SER A 34 13.83 14.08 3.75
CA SER A 34 14.55 14.46 4.98
C SER A 34 15.77 13.58 5.30
N GLY A 35 16.09 12.61 4.42
CA GLY A 35 17.19 11.67 4.64
C GLY A 35 16.95 10.70 5.79
N GLN A 36 15.70 10.50 6.20
CA GLN A 36 15.32 9.53 7.23
C GLN A 36 14.97 8.17 6.60
N PRO A 37 15.01 7.07 7.37
CA PRO A 37 14.56 5.76 6.90
C PRO A 37 13.09 5.78 6.45
N LEU A 38 12.78 5.08 5.35
CA LEU A 38 11.42 4.90 4.87
C LEU A 38 10.55 4.15 5.90
N LEU A 39 9.27 4.49 5.97
CA LEU A 39 8.31 3.84 6.85
C LEU A 39 7.97 2.42 6.39
N THR A 40 7.90 2.21 5.07
CA THR A 40 7.56 0.93 4.45
C THR A 40 8.51 0.62 3.29
N PRO A 41 9.77 0.24 3.58
CA PRO A 41 10.74 -0.07 2.54
C PRO A 41 10.36 -1.37 1.80
N VAL A 42 10.57 -1.39 0.49
CA VAL A 42 10.48 -2.60 -0.34
C VAL A 42 11.90 -3.06 -0.65
N HIS A 43 12.24 -4.28 -0.28
CA HIS A 43 13.59 -4.82 -0.50
C HIS A 43 13.69 -5.44 -1.90
N ALA A 44 14.79 -5.20 -2.62
CA ALA A 44 14.98 -5.70 -3.99
C ALA A 44 14.79 -7.22 -4.12
N ASP A 45 15.18 -7.98 -3.08
CA ASP A 45 15.04 -9.44 -3.04
C ASP A 45 13.57 -9.91 -3.01
N SER A 46 12.64 -9.02 -2.66
CA SER A 46 11.20 -9.31 -2.64
C SER A 46 10.51 -9.12 -4.01
N LEU A 47 11.21 -8.57 -5.00
CA LEU A 47 10.66 -8.31 -6.35
C LEU A 47 10.81 -9.50 -7.31
N ALA A 48 11.49 -10.58 -6.91
CA ALA A 48 11.73 -11.76 -7.74
C ALA A 48 10.63 -12.86 -7.63
N GLN A 49 9.40 -12.48 -7.26
CA GLN A 49 8.27 -13.40 -7.19
C GLN A 49 7.69 -13.76 -8.56
#